data_AF-A0A7X7Q0G6-F1
#
_entry.id   AF-A0A7X7Q0G6-F1
#
_cell.length_a   1.000
_cell.length_b   1.000
_cell.length_c   1.000
_cell.angle_alpha   90.00
_cell.angle_beta   90.00
_cell.angle_gamma   90.00
#
_symmetry.space_group_name_H-M   'P 1'
#
loop_
_entity.id
_entity.type
_entity.pdbx_description
1 polymer ?
#
loop_
_entity_poly.entity_id
_entity_poly.type
_entity_poly.pdbx_seq_one_letter_code
_entity_poly.pdbx_strand_id
1 'polypeptide(L)'
;PVWWFFLFWLHSYLERERGQNPLQSASLLALIYTGATVGSIAGGWLSGYLIKRGWHVGKARMATMFIAAACMPGSIIAYYTDSFALSVGFITLATACHQAWSANLFTSATDMFPQKVSGSVVGLGATTGGIGGMFMTLLAALAVQWTGNQQIVFIVAGLMHPLSLLIFWLWLRGRFDQVDLAQAGDLSRTHSTLVASGALITLLGLALVGLIVANWELCVAAATLSGAATAVTAAAGVGLIGLMLIYAGMPQKGGVVTA
;
A
#
# COMPACT_ATOMS: atom_id res chain seq x y z
N PRO A 1 3.19 0.15 -1.33
CA PRO A 1 4.37 -0.48 -0.67
C PRO A 1 5.51 0.48 -0.29
N VAL A 2 5.60 1.67 -0.93
CA VAL A 2 6.63 2.68 -0.70
C VAL A 2 6.70 3.19 0.76
N TRP A 3 5.55 3.26 1.46
CA TRP A 3 5.52 3.64 2.87
C TRP A 3 6.40 2.76 3.75
N TRP A 4 6.29 1.43 3.56
CA TRP A 4 7.04 0.45 4.34
C TRP A 4 8.53 0.56 4.14
N PHE A 5 8.96 0.87 2.91
CA PHE A 5 10.34 1.22 2.63
C PHE A 5 10.77 2.39 3.52
N PHE A 6 10.13 3.56 3.44
CA PHE A 6 10.52 4.71 4.25
C PHE A 6 10.46 4.44 5.76
N LEU A 7 9.48 3.66 6.26
CA LEU A 7 9.39 3.34 7.69
C LEU A 7 10.59 2.54 8.21
N PHE A 8 10.98 1.47 7.52
CA PHE A 8 12.02 0.56 8.02
C PHE A 8 13.43 0.97 7.60
N TRP A 9 13.55 1.66 6.48
CA TRP A 9 14.83 2.04 5.90
C TRP A 9 15.40 3.32 6.52
N LEU A 10 14.57 4.31 6.79
CA LEU A 10 15.00 5.68 7.06
C LEU A 10 15.85 5.82 8.32
N HIS A 11 15.53 5.06 9.37
CA HIS A 11 16.31 5.04 10.60
C HIS A 11 17.75 4.56 10.35
N SER A 12 17.89 3.41 9.68
CA SER A 12 19.19 2.82 9.33
C SER A 12 20.01 3.74 8.41
N TYR A 13 19.36 4.42 7.46
CA TYR A 13 20.02 5.37 6.56
C TYR A 13 20.63 6.57 7.29
N LEU A 14 19.87 7.19 8.18
CA LEU A 14 20.33 8.37 8.93
C LEU A 14 21.54 8.03 9.81
N GLU A 15 21.52 6.86 10.46
CA GLU A 15 22.62 6.41 11.31
C GLU A 15 23.83 5.92 10.52
N ARG A 16 23.64 4.99 9.58
CA ARG A 16 24.75 4.28 8.90
C ARG A 16 25.36 5.05 7.74
N GLU A 17 24.53 5.67 6.91
CA GLU A 17 25.03 6.35 5.70
C GLU A 17 25.30 7.83 5.92
N ARG A 18 24.61 8.44 6.89
CA ARG A 18 24.75 9.87 7.19
C ARG A 18 25.39 10.16 8.56
N GLY A 19 25.82 9.13 9.29
CA GLY A 19 26.60 9.22 10.52
C GLY A 19 25.93 9.99 11.66
N GLN A 20 24.59 10.13 11.62
CA GLN A 20 23.84 10.88 12.63
C GLN A 20 23.76 10.09 13.93
N ASN A 21 23.87 10.78 15.06
CA ASN A 21 23.66 10.14 16.35
C ASN A 21 22.15 9.81 16.55
N PRO A 22 21.79 8.86 17.43
CA PRO A 22 20.40 8.42 17.58
C PRO A 22 19.41 9.54 17.91
N LEU A 23 19.84 10.54 18.70
CA LEU A 23 18.99 11.66 19.10
C LEU A 23 18.69 12.61 17.91
N GLN A 24 19.70 12.91 17.09
CA GLN A 24 19.54 13.66 15.84
C GLN A 24 18.67 12.89 14.85
N SER A 25 18.91 11.58 14.70
CA SER A 25 18.07 10.70 13.89
C SER A 25 16.59 10.74 14.32
N ALA A 26 16.31 10.72 15.63
CA ALA A 26 14.95 10.85 16.15
C ALA A 26 14.30 12.19 15.79
N SER A 27 15.03 13.30 15.93
CA SER A 27 14.52 14.63 15.57
C SER A 27 14.24 14.79 14.07
N LEU A 28 15.08 14.19 13.21
CA LEU A 28 14.90 14.18 11.77
C LEU A 28 13.73 13.29 11.34
N LEU A 29 13.57 12.13 11.97
CA LEU A 29 12.38 11.28 11.76
C LEU A 29 11.11 12.03 12.14
N ALA A 30 11.11 12.76 13.27
CA ALA A 30 9.99 13.58 13.68
C ALA A 30 9.66 14.67 12.64
N LEU A 31 10.67 15.35 12.10
CA LEU A 31 10.50 16.32 11.01
C LEU A 31 9.86 15.66 9.77
N ILE A 32 10.42 14.55 9.31
CA ILE A 32 9.96 13.83 8.11
C ILE A 32 8.52 13.36 8.28
N TYR A 33 8.16 12.75 9.41
CA TYR A 33 6.80 12.26 9.66
C TYR A 33 5.80 13.38 9.98
N THR A 34 6.27 14.52 10.50
CA THR A 34 5.44 15.73 10.56
C THR A 34 5.13 16.22 9.14
N GLY A 35 6.12 16.23 8.25
CA GLY A 35 5.91 16.50 6.82
C GLY A 35 4.90 15.55 6.18
N ALA A 36 4.98 14.26 6.49
CA ALA A 36 4.00 13.25 6.08
C ALA A 36 2.57 13.61 6.55
N THR A 37 2.42 14.03 7.81
CA THR A 37 1.15 14.46 8.39
C THR A 37 0.59 15.70 7.66
N VAL A 38 1.43 16.71 7.45
CA VAL A 38 1.07 17.91 6.68
C VAL A 38 0.64 17.54 5.26
N GLY A 39 1.35 16.63 4.61
CA GLY A 39 1.01 16.12 3.28
C GLY A 39 -0.37 15.46 3.23
N SER A 40 -0.71 14.64 4.23
CA SER A 40 -2.04 14.03 4.35
C SER A 40 -3.16 15.07 4.41
N ILE A 41 -3.01 16.05 5.30
CA ILE A 41 -3.98 17.13 5.49
C ILE A 41 -4.08 17.99 4.22
N ALA A 42 -2.95 18.39 3.66
CA ALA A 42 -2.90 19.21 2.45
C ALA A 42 -3.51 18.49 1.24
N GLY A 43 -3.26 17.18 1.07
CA GLY A 43 -3.86 16.38 0.00
C GLY A 43 -5.37 16.21 0.16
N GLY A 44 -5.85 15.95 1.38
CA GLY A 44 -7.28 15.91 1.65
C GLY A 44 -7.95 17.27 1.40
N TRP A 45 -7.32 18.35 1.87
CA TRP A 45 -7.81 19.72 1.68
C TRP A 45 -7.82 20.13 0.21
N LEU A 46 -6.77 19.83 -0.56
CA LEU A 46 -6.67 20.19 -1.98
C LEU A 46 -7.79 19.55 -2.81
N SER A 47 -8.05 18.26 -2.62
CA SER A 47 -9.15 17.60 -3.31
C SER A 47 -10.52 18.17 -2.89
N GLY A 48 -10.74 18.40 -1.60
CA GLY A 48 -11.95 19.05 -1.10
C GLY A 48 -12.14 20.47 -1.64
N TYR A 49 -11.05 21.22 -1.79
CA TYR A 49 -11.04 22.55 -2.37
C TYR A 49 -11.45 22.55 -3.85
N LEU A 50 -10.90 21.62 -4.64
CA LEU A 50 -11.29 21.45 -6.05
C LEU A 50 -12.78 21.08 -6.17
N ILE A 51 -13.27 20.18 -5.30
CA ILE A 51 -14.70 19.80 -5.26
C ILE A 51 -15.57 21.02 -4.93
N LYS A 52 -15.19 21.84 -3.93
CA LYS A 52 -15.89 23.09 -3.60
C LYS A 52 -15.91 24.10 -4.74
N ARG A 53 -14.92 24.05 -5.64
CA ARG A 53 -14.86 24.84 -6.88
C ARG A 53 -15.66 24.24 -8.04
N GLY A 54 -16.44 23.18 -7.80
CA GLY A 54 -17.31 22.55 -8.79
C GLY A 54 -16.64 21.44 -9.61
N TRP A 55 -15.44 20.99 -9.24
CA TRP A 55 -14.86 19.81 -9.90
C TRP A 55 -15.63 18.55 -9.49
N HIS A 56 -15.84 17.65 -10.44
CA HIS A 56 -16.32 16.30 -10.13
C HIS A 56 -15.35 15.60 -9.17
N VAL A 57 -15.91 14.85 -8.20
CA VAL A 57 -15.15 14.18 -7.13
C VAL A 57 -13.99 13.37 -7.69
N GLY A 58 -14.23 12.48 -8.65
CA GLY A 58 -13.17 11.67 -9.27
C GLY A 58 -12.05 12.49 -9.89
N LYS A 59 -12.38 13.58 -10.60
CA LYS A 59 -11.37 14.47 -11.20
C LYS A 59 -10.52 15.16 -10.13
N ALA A 60 -11.14 15.61 -9.04
CA ALA A 60 -10.43 16.24 -7.92
C ALA A 60 -9.49 15.26 -7.18
N ARG A 61 -9.94 14.02 -6.94
CA ARG A 61 -9.10 12.95 -6.35
C ARG A 61 -7.92 12.64 -7.26
N MET A 62 -8.17 12.41 -8.55
CA MET A 62 -7.15 12.10 -9.55
C MET A 62 -6.13 13.23 -9.74
N ALA A 63 -6.57 14.49 -9.77
CA ALA A 63 -5.67 15.63 -9.88
C ALA A 63 -4.74 15.75 -8.67
N THR A 64 -5.27 15.52 -7.47
CA THR A 64 -4.46 15.55 -6.25
C THR A 64 -3.45 14.40 -6.21
N MET A 65 -3.89 13.19 -6.56
CA MET A 65 -3.00 12.03 -6.70
C MET A 65 -1.95 12.23 -7.80
N PHE A 66 -2.28 12.92 -8.90
CA PHE A 66 -1.34 13.28 -9.95
C PHE A 66 -0.23 14.20 -9.44
N ILE A 67 -0.57 15.26 -8.71
CA ILE A 67 0.42 16.17 -8.13
C ILE A 67 1.35 15.42 -7.18
N ALA A 68 0.79 14.57 -6.30
CA ALA A 68 1.58 13.73 -5.41
C ALA A 68 2.52 12.79 -6.19
N ALA A 69 1.99 12.07 -7.19
CA ALA A 69 2.78 11.14 -8.00
C ALA A 69 3.88 11.83 -8.80
N ALA A 70 3.63 13.03 -9.33
CA ALA A 70 4.62 13.80 -10.10
C ALA A 70 5.82 14.22 -9.24
N CYS A 71 5.63 14.42 -7.93
CA CYS A 71 6.70 14.76 -7.00
C CYS A 71 7.49 13.54 -6.50
N MET A 72 6.93 12.33 -6.57
CA MET A 72 7.56 11.10 -6.05
C MET A 72 8.92 10.77 -6.68
N PRO A 73 9.17 10.97 -7.99
CA PRO A 73 10.50 10.83 -8.57
C PRO A 73 11.59 11.68 -7.91
N GLY A 74 11.23 12.73 -7.17
CA GLY A 74 12.16 13.50 -6.33
C GLY A 74 12.89 12.64 -5.29
N SER A 75 12.34 11.51 -4.86
CA SER A 75 13.05 10.58 -3.96
C SER A 75 14.31 10.00 -4.61
N ILE A 76 14.36 9.88 -5.95
CA ILE A 76 15.54 9.43 -6.68
C ILE A 76 16.67 10.46 -6.54
N ILE A 77 16.32 11.75 -6.59
CA ILE A 77 17.27 12.84 -6.38
C ILE A 77 17.80 12.80 -4.95
N ALA A 78 16.98 12.41 -3.96
CA ALA A 78 17.41 12.26 -2.57
C ALA A 78 18.57 11.27 -2.39
N TYR A 79 18.64 10.24 -3.26
CA TYR A 79 19.73 9.26 -3.25
C TYR A 79 21.02 9.80 -3.86
N TYR A 80 20.93 10.53 -4.98
CA TYR A 80 22.10 11.02 -5.72
C TYR A 80 22.67 12.35 -5.22
N THR A 81 21.96 13.07 -4.36
CA THR A 81 22.45 14.34 -3.82
C THR A 81 23.48 14.13 -2.71
N ASP A 82 24.63 14.79 -2.83
CA ASP A 82 25.64 14.86 -1.78
C ASP A 82 25.17 15.72 -0.59
N SER A 83 24.32 16.71 -0.86
CA SER A 83 23.76 17.59 0.18
C SER A 83 22.77 16.84 1.06
N PHE A 84 23.14 16.70 2.34
CA PHE A 84 22.31 16.09 3.36
C PHE A 84 20.96 16.80 3.52
N ALA A 85 20.97 18.13 3.57
CA ALA A 85 19.75 18.93 3.71
C ALA A 85 18.79 18.72 2.53
N LEU A 86 19.32 18.64 1.30
CA LEU A 86 18.50 18.35 0.13
C LEU A 86 17.95 16.92 0.17
N SER A 87 18.75 15.93 0.58
CA SER A 87 18.31 14.55 0.72
C SER A 87 17.13 14.44 1.71
N VAL A 88 17.27 15.02 2.90
CA VAL A 88 16.20 15.06 3.92
C VAL A 88 14.98 15.81 3.40
N GLY A 89 15.17 16.92 2.69
CA GLY A 89 14.09 17.68 2.06
C GLY A 89 13.28 16.86 1.05
N PHE A 90 13.96 16.15 0.14
CA PHE A 90 13.29 15.28 -0.84
C PHE A 90 12.62 14.07 -0.20
N ILE A 91 13.20 13.48 0.85
CA ILE A 91 12.56 12.39 1.61
C ILE A 91 11.30 12.90 2.34
N THR A 92 11.38 14.08 2.95
CA THR A 92 10.23 14.74 3.60
C THR A 92 9.12 15.02 2.58
N LEU A 93 9.49 15.53 1.40
CA LEU A 93 8.54 15.75 0.31
C LEU A 93 7.92 14.42 -0.18
N ALA A 94 8.73 13.38 -0.36
CA ALA A 94 8.25 12.08 -0.82
C ALA A 94 7.27 11.45 0.17
N THR A 95 7.54 11.51 1.47
CA THR A 95 6.63 11.02 2.51
C THR A 95 5.35 11.86 2.61
N ALA A 96 5.44 13.19 2.44
CA ALA A 96 4.29 14.08 2.33
C ALA A 96 3.41 13.75 1.11
N CYS A 97 4.01 13.58 -0.06
CA CYS A 97 3.31 13.20 -1.28
C CYS A 97 2.68 11.81 -1.16
N HIS A 98 3.38 10.85 -0.55
CA HIS A 98 2.83 9.53 -0.30
C HIS A 98 1.57 9.59 0.59
N GLN A 99 1.57 10.43 1.62
CA GLN A 99 0.40 10.60 2.48
C GLN A 99 -0.73 11.38 1.79
N ALA A 100 -0.41 12.41 1.00
CA ALA A 100 -1.39 13.11 0.18
C ALA A 100 -2.09 12.16 -0.82
N TRP A 101 -1.31 11.25 -1.42
CA TRP A 101 -1.82 10.17 -2.26
C TRP A 101 -2.75 9.24 -1.47
N SER A 102 -2.28 8.75 -0.32
CA SER A 102 -3.02 7.78 0.50
C SER A 102 -4.38 8.32 0.96
N ALA A 103 -4.42 9.57 1.44
CA ALA A 103 -5.67 10.22 1.83
C ALA A 103 -6.73 10.21 0.71
N ASN A 104 -6.30 10.48 -0.53
CA ASN A 104 -7.18 10.49 -1.70
C ASN A 104 -7.51 9.10 -2.22
N LEU A 105 -6.57 8.16 -2.19
CA LEU A 105 -6.79 6.77 -2.61
C LEU A 105 -7.84 6.09 -1.72
N PHE A 106 -7.69 6.19 -0.39
CA PHE A 106 -8.65 5.57 0.54
C PHE A 106 -10.03 6.23 0.45
N THR A 107 -10.09 7.55 0.28
CA THR A 107 -11.37 8.24 0.13
C THR A 107 -12.02 7.93 -1.22
N SER A 108 -11.23 7.70 -2.28
CA SER A 108 -11.76 7.26 -3.58
C SER A 108 -12.49 5.92 -3.47
N ALA A 109 -12.02 4.99 -2.63
CA ALA A 109 -12.73 3.75 -2.37
C ALA A 109 -14.11 4.00 -1.73
N THR A 110 -14.21 4.93 -0.78
CA THR A 110 -15.50 5.28 -0.17
C THR A 110 -16.40 6.10 -1.10
N ASP A 111 -15.84 6.84 -2.05
CA ASP A 111 -16.57 7.58 -3.08
C ASP A 111 -17.20 6.63 -4.12
N MET A 112 -16.54 5.50 -4.42
CA MET A 112 -16.95 4.55 -5.47
C MET A 112 -17.77 3.36 -4.96
N PHE A 113 -17.74 3.05 -3.67
CA PHE A 113 -18.41 1.88 -3.12
C PHE A 113 -19.41 2.27 -2.01
N PRO A 114 -20.61 1.66 -1.95
CA PRO A 114 -21.55 1.90 -0.86
C PRO A 114 -20.96 1.55 0.51
N GLN A 115 -21.43 2.24 1.56
CA GLN A 115 -20.92 2.08 2.93
C GLN A 115 -20.95 0.63 3.44
N LYS A 116 -21.91 -0.18 2.96
CA LYS A 116 -22.02 -1.61 3.31
C LYS A 116 -20.78 -2.43 2.94
N VAL A 117 -20.01 -2.02 1.93
CA VAL A 117 -18.86 -2.79 1.40
C VAL A 117 -17.55 -2.01 1.34
N SER A 118 -17.58 -0.69 1.56
CA SER A 118 -16.40 0.17 1.45
C SER A 118 -15.27 -0.23 2.41
N GLY A 119 -15.61 -0.67 3.63
CA GLY A 119 -14.64 -1.19 4.60
C GLY A 119 -13.90 -2.43 4.09
N SER A 120 -14.60 -3.37 3.45
CA SER A 120 -14.00 -4.56 2.86
C SER A 120 -13.08 -4.21 1.68
N VAL A 121 -13.47 -3.25 0.84
CA VAL A 121 -12.64 -2.77 -0.28
C VAL A 121 -11.35 -2.13 0.22
N VAL A 122 -11.45 -1.25 1.23
CA VAL A 122 -10.28 -0.64 1.87
C VAL A 122 -9.39 -1.70 2.52
N GLY A 123 -9.99 -2.67 3.21
CA GLY A 123 -9.28 -3.80 3.82
C GLY A 123 -8.49 -4.63 2.81
N LEU A 124 -9.11 -5.03 1.70
CA LEU A 124 -8.43 -5.75 0.61
C LEU A 124 -7.27 -4.93 0.03
N GLY A 125 -7.50 -3.63 -0.22
CA GLY A 125 -6.44 -2.71 -0.68
C GLY A 125 -5.27 -2.62 0.31
N ALA A 126 -5.56 -2.54 1.61
CA ALA A 126 -4.56 -2.52 2.66
C ALA A 126 -3.77 -3.84 2.72
N THR A 127 -4.43 -5.00 2.58
CA THR A 127 -3.77 -6.31 2.50
C THR A 127 -2.79 -6.37 1.33
N THR A 128 -3.21 -5.98 0.12
CA THR A 128 -2.31 -5.93 -1.04
C THR A 128 -1.17 -4.94 -0.82
N GLY A 129 -1.44 -3.80 -0.18
CA GLY A 129 -0.43 -2.82 0.22
C GLY A 129 0.61 -3.38 1.19
N GLY A 130 0.19 -4.22 2.14
CA GLY A 130 1.05 -4.95 3.08
C GLY A 130 1.92 -5.98 2.38
N ILE A 131 1.34 -6.82 1.51
CA ILE A 131 2.09 -7.79 0.69
C ILE A 131 3.15 -7.08 -0.16
N GLY A 132 2.78 -5.99 -0.84
CA GLY A 132 3.75 -5.19 -1.58
C GLY A 132 4.83 -4.58 -0.67
N GLY A 133 4.48 -4.22 0.56
CA GLY A 133 5.43 -3.77 1.59
C GLY A 133 6.48 -4.82 1.91
N MET A 134 6.05 -6.07 2.10
CA MET A 134 6.95 -7.21 2.34
C MET A 134 7.97 -7.35 1.20
N PHE A 135 7.50 -7.33 -0.06
CA PHE A 135 8.39 -7.42 -1.22
C PHE A 135 9.33 -6.21 -1.36
N MET A 136 8.86 -5.00 -1.04
CA MET A 136 9.72 -3.81 -1.07
C MET A 136 10.81 -3.87 0.00
N THR A 137 10.50 -4.33 1.21
CA THR A 137 11.51 -4.51 2.26
C THR A 137 12.53 -5.59 1.87
N LEU A 138 12.07 -6.69 1.28
CA LEU A 138 12.96 -7.74 0.75
C LEU A 138 13.85 -7.20 -0.38
N LEU A 139 13.29 -6.46 -1.33
CA LEU A 139 14.04 -5.80 -2.39
C LEU A 139 15.10 -4.86 -1.80
N ALA A 140 14.76 -4.09 -0.76
CA ALA A 140 15.70 -3.19 -0.10
C ALA A 140 16.89 -3.94 0.52
N ALA A 141 16.63 -5.07 1.16
CA ALA A 141 17.69 -5.92 1.73
C ALA A 141 18.57 -6.55 0.63
N LEU A 142 17.96 -7.14 -0.40
CA LEU A 142 18.68 -7.79 -1.51
C LEU A 142 19.47 -6.79 -2.36
N ALA A 143 18.97 -5.57 -2.53
CA ALA A 143 19.67 -4.50 -3.25
C ALA A 143 21.04 -4.23 -2.62
N VAL A 144 21.09 -4.03 -1.30
CA VAL A 144 22.35 -3.82 -0.58
C VAL A 144 23.24 -5.06 -0.68
N GLN A 145 22.68 -6.25 -0.53
CA GLN A 145 23.44 -7.50 -0.54
C GLN A 145 24.10 -7.78 -1.90
N TRP A 146 23.42 -7.52 -3.01
CA TRP A 146 23.89 -7.87 -4.35
C TRP A 146 24.63 -6.74 -5.05
N THR A 147 24.23 -5.49 -4.82
CA THR A 147 24.79 -4.33 -5.54
C THR A 147 25.67 -3.44 -4.66
N GLY A 148 25.69 -3.68 -3.34
CA GLY A 148 26.39 -2.84 -2.38
C GLY A 148 25.75 -1.48 -2.13
N ASN A 149 24.59 -1.18 -2.74
CA ASN A 149 23.92 0.10 -2.63
C ASN A 149 22.39 -0.02 -2.69
N GLN A 150 21.70 1.12 -2.55
CA GLN A 150 20.23 1.19 -2.44
C GLN A 150 19.57 1.89 -3.64
N GLN A 151 20.35 2.18 -4.69
CA GLN A 151 19.92 2.95 -5.85
C GLN A 151 18.62 2.40 -6.46
N ILE A 152 18.56 1.09 -6.68
CA ILE A 152 17.42 0.43 -7.31
C ILE A 152 16.13 0.61 -6.49
N VAL A 153 16.25 0.64 -5.16
CA VAL A 153 15.11 0.78 -4.25
C VAL A 153 14.50 2.17 -4.37
N PHE A 154 15.34 3.19 -4.44
CA PHE A 154 14.92 4.57 -4.65
C PHE A 154 14.28 4.81 -6.01
N ILE A 155 14.83 4.21 -7.07
CA ILE A 155 14.25 4.26 -8.42
C ILE A 155 12.86 3.62 -8.41
N VAL A 156 12.74 2.40 -7.88
CA VAL A 156 11.44 1.71 -7.77
C VAL A 156 10.45 2.52 -6.94
N ALA A 157 10.86 3.03 -5.77
CA ALA A 157 10.02 3.81 -4.88
C ALA A 157 9.51 5.12 -5.53
N GLY A 158 10.40 5.82 -6.26
CA GLY A 158 10.07 7.07 -6.94
C GLY A 158 9.12 6.89 -8.12
N LEU A 159 9.22 5.76 -8.85
CA LEU A 159 8.40 5.47 -10.02
C LEU A 159 7.08 4.75 -9.71
N MET A 160 6.94 4.14 -8.53
CA MET A 160 5.75 3.39 -8.14
C MET A 160 4.45 4.20 -8.19
N HIS A 161 4.45 5.47 -7.77
CA HIS A 161 3.22 6.28 -7.77
C HIS A 161 2.81 6.75 -9.17
N PRO A 162 3.72 7.26 -10.02
CA PRO A 162 3.42 7.48 -11.43
C PRO A 162 2.86 6.23 -12.12
N LEU A 163 3.49 5.07 -11.90
CA LEU A 163 3.01 3.81 -12.45
C LEU A 163 1.64 3.41 -11.90
N SER A 164 1.44 3.51 -10.59
CA SER A 164 0.15 3.24 -9.96
C SER A 164 -0.95 4.15 -10.49
N LEU A 165 -0.64 5.43 -10.72
CA LEU A 165 -1.59 6.40 -11.28
C LEU A 165 -1.95 6.04 -12.72
N LEU A 166 -0.97 5.66 -13.53
CA LEU A 166 -1.20 5.22 -14.90
C LEU A 166 -2.12 3.99 -14.93
N ILE A 167 -1.85 2.99 -14.10
CA ILE A 167 -2.68 1.78 -13.99
C ILE A 167 -4.10 2.16 -13.54
N PHE A 168 -4.21 2.99 -12.50
CA PHE A 168 -5.50 3.42 -11.95
C PHE A 168 -6.31 4.22 -12.98
N TRP A 169 -5.66 5.10 -13.73
CA TRP A 169 -6.28 5.87 -14.81
C TRP A 169 -6.72 4.99 -15.98
N LEU A 170 -5.88 4.04 -16.43
CA LEU A 170 -6.21 3.11 -17.50
C LEU A 170 -7.37 2.18 -17.14
N TRP A 171 -7.46 1.77 -15.87
CA TRP A 171 -8.53 0.91 -15.37
C TRP A 171 -9.86 1.65 -15.25
N LEU A 172 -9.86 2.82 -14.61
CA LEU A 172 -11.09 3.57 -14.39
C LEU A 172 -11.56 4.33 -15.64
N ARG A 173 -10.64 4.68 -16.55
CA ARG A 173 -10.90 5.56 -17.70
C ARG A 173 -11.67 6.85 -17.33
N GLY A 174 -11.47 7.34 -16.11
CA GLY A 174 -12.15 8.52 -15.58
C GLY A 174 -13.58 8.28 -15.05
N ARG A 175 -14.06 7.03 -15.00
CA ARG A 175 -15.35 6.67 -14.40
C ARG A 175 -15.20 6.54 -12.89
N PHE A 176 -15.85 7.46 -12.17
CA PHE A 176 -15.90 7.52 -10.72
C PHE A 176 -17.37 7.43 -10.27
N ASP A 177 -18.07 6.47 -10.86
CA ASP A 177 -19.47 6.20 -10.55
C ASP A 177 -19.53 5.22 -9.38
N GLN A 178 -20.52 5.40 -8.51
CA GLN A 178 -20.71 4.49 -7.40
C GLN A 178 -21.22 3.14 -7.91
N VAL A 179 -20.66 2.05 -7.40
CA VAL A 179 -21.08 0.69 -7.75
C VAL A 179 -22.50 0.42 -7.25
N ASP A 180 -23.38 0.03 -8.17
CA ASP A 180 -24.73 -0.42 -7.84
C ASP A 180 -24.72 -1.88 -7.38
N LEU A 181 -24.92 -2.09 -6.07
CA LEU A 181 -24.97 -3.42 -5.48
C LEU A 181 -26.28 -4.17 -5.80
N ALA A 182 -27.35 -3.48 -6.18
CA ALA A 182 -28.62 -4.12 -6.57
C ALA A 182 -28.54 -4.74 -7.97
N GLN A 183 -27.63 -4.24 -8.82
CA GLN A 183 -27.26 -4.86 -10.09
C GLN A 183 -26.20 -5.95 -9.96
N ALA A 184 -25.75 -6.29 -8.74
CA ALA A 184 -24.77 -7.36 -8.54
C ALA A 184 -25.30 -8.69 -9.10
N GLY A 185 -24.44 -9.42 -9.81
CA GLY A 185 -24.82 -10.59 -10.60
C GLY A 185 -25.50 -11.71 -9.81
N ASP A 186 -26.19 -12.59 -10.55
CA ASP A 186 -26.93 -13.74 -10.01
C ASP A 186 -26.09 -14.60 -9.04
N LEU A 187 -26.35 -14.47 -7.74
CA LEU A 187 -25.71 -15.23 -6.66
C LEU A 187 -26.33 -16.64 -6.46
N SER A 188 -27.30 -17.03 -7.30
CA SER A 188 -27.89 -18.37 -7.23
C SER A 188 -26.97 -19.45 -7.81
N ARG A 189 -25.95 -19.05 -8.58
CA ARG A 189 -24.98 -19.94 -9.22
C ARG A 189 -23.60 -19.78 -8.60
N THR A 190 -22.84 -20.86 -8.64
CA THR A 190 -21.43 -20.85 -8.22
C THR A 190 -20.62 -19.91 -9.11
N HIS A 191 -19.95 -18.94 -8.50
CA HIS A 191 -19.06 -18.03 -9.21
C HIS A 191 -17.67 -18.67 -9.34
N SER A 192 -17.44 -19.37 -10.44
CA SER A 192 -16.23 -20.21 -10.66
C SER A 192 -14.92 -19.44 -10.43
N THR A 193 -14.82 -18.19 -10.84
CA THR A 193 -13.64 -17.36 -10.62
C THR A 193 -13.37 -17.11 -9.14
N LEU A 194 -14.41 -16.87 -8.33
CA LEU A 194 -14.23 -16.59 -6.90
C LEU A 194 -13.82 -17.86 -6.16
N VAL A 195 -14.44 -18.99 -6.49
CA VAL A 195 -14.07 -20.30 -5.94
C VAL A 195 -12.65 -20.69 -6.34
N ALA A 196 -12.27 -20.53 -7.61
CA ALA A 196 -10.93 -20.87 -8.09
C ALA A 196 -9.85 -19.97 -7.46
N SER A 197 -10.04 -18.66 -7.46
CA SER A 197 -9.12 -17.72 -6.80
C SER A 197 -9.05 -17.97 -5.29
N GLY A 198 -10.19 -18.24 -4.64
CA GLY A 198 -10.25 -18.57 -3.23
C GLY A 198 -9.52 -19.86 -2.88
N ALA A 199 -9.66 -20.91 -3.68
CA ALA A 199 -8.92 -22.17 -3.52
C ALA A 199 -7.41 -21.94 -3.65
N LEU A 200 -6.98 -21.20 -4.68
CA LEU A 200 -5.58 -20.88 -4.90
C LEU A 200 -4.98 -20.06 -3.75
N ILE A 201 -5.70 -19.05 -3.25
CA ILE A 201 -5.27 -18.22 -2.13
C ILE A 201 -5.23 -19.03 -0.82
N THR A 202 -6.20 -19.93 -0.61
CA THR A 202 -6.22 -20.83 0.55
C THR A 202 -4.99 -21.73 0.55
N LEU A 203 -4.71 -22.36 -0.59
CA LEU A 203 -3.54 -23.23 -0.76
C LEU A 203 -2.24 -22.45 -0.56
N LEU A 204 -2.14 -21.23 -1.07
CA LEU A 204 -0.98 -20.36 -0.82
C LEU A 204 -0.80 -20.08 0.67
N GLY A 205 -1.87 -19.69 1.38
CA GLY A 205 -1.82 -19.44 2.82
C GLY A 205 -1.37 -20.66 3.61
N LEU A 206 -1.94 -21.83 3.33
CA LEU A 206 -1.56 -23.10 3.96
C LEU A 206 -0.11 -23.49 3.65
N ALA A 207 0.34 -23.32 2.40
CA ALA A 207 1.71 -23.61 2.00
C ALA A 207 2.70 -22.68 2.73
N LEU A 208 2.38 -21.39 2.87
CA LEU A 208 3.20 -20.43 3.61
C LEU A 208 3.26 -20.78 5.10
N VAL A 209 2.12 -21.13 5.73
CA VAL A 209 2.10 -21.60 7.12
C VAL A 209 2.96 -22.86 7.27
N GLY A 210 2.77 -23.85 6.40
CA GLY A 210 3.56 -25.09 6.41
C GLY A 210 5.05 -24.84 6.25
N LEU A 211 5.44 -23.93 5.34
CA LEU A 211 6.83 -23.56 5.11
C LEU A 211 7.44 -22.88 6.35
N ILE A 212 6.74 -21.95 6.99
CA ILE A 212 7.23 -21.24 8.17
C ILE A 212 7.35 -22.20 9.36
N VAL A 213 6.34 -23.05 9.60
CA VAL A 213 6.34 -24.01 10.71
C VAL A 213 7.41 -25.08 10.51
N ALA A 214 7.59 -25.59 9.28
CA ALA A 214 8.64 -26.57 8.98
C ALA A 214 10.06 -25.99 9.12
N ASN A 215 10.22 -24.67 8.98
CA ASN A 215 11.49 -23.96 9.10
C ASN A 215 11.51 -23.03 10.33
N TRP A 216 10.81 -23.39 11.40
CA TRP A 216 10.56 -22.51 12.54
C TRP A 216 11.85 -21.95 13.15
N GLU A 217 12.84 -22.80 13.40
CA GLU A 217 14.12 -22.38 14.00
C GLU A 217 14.86 -21.37 13.12
N LEU A 218 14.87 -21.59 11.80
CA LEU A 218 15.45 -20.66 10.83
C LEU A 218 14.72 -19.31 10.82
N CYS A 219 13.39 -19.32 10.87
CA CYS A 219 12.59 -18.09 10.92
C CYS A 219 12.80 -17.31 12.22
N VAL A 220 12.87 -18.00 13.36
CA VAL A 220 13.13 -17.37 14.67
C VAL A 220 14.54 -16.79 14.70
N ALA A 221 15.54 -17.50 14.17
CA ALA A 221 16.91 -17.03 14.08
C ALA A 221 17.08 -15.82 13.14
N ALA A 222 16.34 -15.79 12.02
CA ALA A 222 16.43 -14.71 11.04
C ALA A 222 15.66 -13.43 11.44
N ALA A 223 14.63 -13.54 12.27
CA ALA A 223 13.83 -12.40 12.72
C ALA A 223 13.84 -12.28 14.25
N THR A 224 12.81 -12.78 14.90
CA THR A 224 12.68 -13.01 16.35
C THR A 224 11.54 -14.02 16.55
N LEU A 225 11.33 -14.52 17.76
CA LEU A 225 10.15 -15.32 18.08
C LEU A 225 8.84 -14.58 17.72
N SER A 226 8.76 -13.30 18.08
CA SER A 226 7.59 -12.47 17.77
C SER A 226 7.41 -12.26 16.25
N GLY A 227 8.52 -12.11 15.52
CA GLY A 227 8.52 -11.95 14.06
C GLY A 227 8.04 -13.20 13.34
N ALA A 228 8.55 -14.37 13.73
CA ALA A 228 8.13 -15.66 13.19
C ALA A 228 6.65 -15.94 13.48
N ALA A 229 6.19 -15.67 14.71
CA ALA A 229 4.77 -15.79 15.07
C ALA A 229 3.88 -14.85 14.23
N THR A 230 4.29 -13.59 14.05
CA THR A 230 3.57 -12.62 13.21
C THR A 230 3.48 -13.09 11.75
N ALA A 231 4.55 -13.69 11.22
CA ALA A 231 4.57 -14.24 9.88
C ALA A 231 3.57 -15.42 9.71
N VAL A 232 3.49 -16.32 10.71
CA VAL A 232 2.49 -17.40 10.72
C VAL A 232 1.07 -16.83 10.75
N THR A 233 0.80 -15.84 11.61
CA THR A 233 -0.52 -15.20 11.68
C THR A 233 -0.90 -14.55 10.36
N ALA A 234 0.03 -13.85 9.70
CA ALA A 234 -0.20 -13.25 8.39
C ALA A 234 -0.49 -14.31 7.31
N ALA A 235 0.28 -15.39 7.25
CA ALA A 235 0.08 -16.49 6.32
C ALA A 235 -1.27 -17.21 6.54
N ALA A 236 -1.65 -17.44 7.79
CA ALA A 236 -2.97 -17.98 8.15
C ALA A 236 -4.09 -17.02 7.73
N GLY A 237 -3.90 -15.71 7.90
CA GLY A 237 -4.82 -14.68 7.41
C GLY A 237 -5.05 -14.75 5.90
N VAL A 238 -3.99 -14.95 5.10
CA VAL A 238 -4.11 -15.18 3.65
C VAL A 238 -4.98 -16.41 3.36
N GLY A 239 -4.76 -17.51 4.10
CA GLY A 239 -5.59 -18.72 4.00
C GLY A 239 -7.07 -18.47 4.28
N LEU A 240 -7.37 -17.72 5.34
CA LEU A 240 -8.74 -17.33 5.71
C LEU A 240 -9.42 -16.46 4.65
N ILE A 241 -8.70 -15.53 4.03
CA ILE A 241 -9.21 -14.73 2.90
C ILE A 241 -9.62 -15.65 1.74
N GLY A 242 -8.79 -16.66 1.44
CA GLY A 242 -9.09 -17.66 0.42
C GLY A 242 -10.40 -18.42 0.72
N LEU A 243 -10.58 -18.87 1.95
CA LEU A 243 -11.81 -19.56 2.39
C LEU A 243 -13.04 -18.63 2.28
N MET A 244 -12.89 -17.36 2.62
CA MET A 244 -13.96 -16.38 2.49
C MET A 244 -14.35 -16.15 1.03
N LEU A 245 -13.40 -16.16 0.09
CA LEU A 245 -13.67 -16.07 -1.34
C LEU A 245 -14.39 -17.32 -1.86
N ILE A 246 -14.02 -18.51 -1.39
CA ILE A 246 -14.74 -19.75 -1.71
C ILE A 246 -16.18 -19.64 -1.23
N TYR A 247 -16.39 -19.27 0.03
CA TYR A 247 -17.72 -19.08 0.60
C TYR A 247 -18.54 -18.05 -0.17
N ALA A 248 -17.95 -16.92 -0.54
CA ALA A 248 -18.60 -15.88 -1.35
C ALA A 248 -18.94 -16.36 -2.77
N GLY A 249 -18.18 -17.32 -3.31
CA GLY A 249 -18.45 -17.93 -4.61
C GLY A 249 -19.46 -19.08 -4.59
N MET A 250 -19.88 -19.55 -3.41
CA MET A 250 -20.90 -20.60 -3.28
C MET A 250 -22.32 -20.05 -3.43
N PRO A 251 -23.26 -20.85 -3.98
CA PRO A 251 -24.63 -20.41 -4.20
C PRO A 251 -25.34 -20.10 -2.87
N GLN A 252 -25.95 -18.92 -2.76
CA GLN A 252 -26.68 -18.51 -1.55
C GLN A 252 -28.19 -18.78 -1.69
N LYS A 253 -28.79 -19.46 -0.70
CA LYS A 253 -30.24 -19.68 -0.65
C LYS A 253 -30.96 -18.40 -0.23
N GLY A 254 -31.64 -17.76 -1.17
CA GLY A 254 -32.46 -16.55 -0.94
C GLY A 254 -32.13 -15.35 -1.83
N GLY A 255 -31.59 -15.57 -3.05
CA GLY A 255 -31.07 -14.55 -3.97
C GLY A 255 -32.07 -13.54 -4.54
N VAL A 256 -32.71 -12.76 -3.68
CA VAL A 256 -33.15 -11.40 -3.99
C VAL A 256 -32.57 -10.51 -2.90
N VAL A 257 -31.52 -9.78 -3.22
CA VAL A 257 -31.14 -8.61 -2.41
C VAL A 257 -32.28 -7.61 -2.62
N THR A 258 -33.28 -7.63 -1.74
CA THR A 258 -34.33 -6.61 -1.74
C THR A 258 -33.69 -5.27 -1.35
N ALA A 259 -34.02 -4.25 -2.14
CA ALA A 259 -33.39 -2.93 -2.20
C ALA A 259 -33.27 -2.21 -0.84
#